data_AF-A0A2D8C1D1-F1
#
_entry.id   AF-A0A2D8C1D1-F1
#
_cell.length_a   1.000
_cell.length_b   1.000
_cell.length_c   1.000
_cell.angle_alpha   90.00
_cell.angle_beta   90.00
_cell.angle_gamma   90.00
#
_symmetry.space_group_name_H-M   'P 1'
#
loop_
_entity.id
_entity.type
_entity.pdbx_description
1 polymer ?
#
loop_
_entity_poly.entity_id
_entity_poly.type
_entity_poly.pdbx_seq_one_letter_code
_entity_poly.pdbx_strand_id
1 'polypeptide(L)'
;MKKLLLIPFLLMCFVFKVQAQEDAIQRFFAKYMDDDRFSRVYISPKMMQMAGGFLKSNAAEKDSKELGILLQKIKGIRILSSDEVDGKSYYKEAMGTLTRNKYEELMDVQEKGSSLKFMIREEGGLIRELLMISGEGKEFSMISLLGSFTYEDLNMLADKTNLPGMDQYGKGPKGKK
;
A
#
# COMPACT_ATOMS: atom_id res chain seq x y z
N MET A 1 29.59 -45.48 6.62
CA MET A 1 30.07 -44.09 6.78
C MET A 1 29.75 -43.14 5.60
N LYS A 2 28.90 -43.51 4.62
CA LYS A 2 28.57 -42.64 3.46
C LYS A 2 27.23 -41.88 3.57
N LYS A 3 26.45 -42.10 4.64
CA LYS A 3 25.11 -41.51 4.81
C LYS A 3 25.07 -40.24 5.68
N LEU A 4 26.19 -39.87 6.32
CA LEU A 4 26.28 -38.67 7.18
C LEU A 4 26.57 -37.36 6.41
N LEU A 5 26.98 -37.44 5.14
CA LEU A 5 27.24 -36.26 4.29
C LEU A 5 26.00 -35.73 3.56
N LEU A 6 24.86 -36.44 3.59
CA LEU A 6 23.62 -36.02 2.93
C LEU A 6 22.80 -35.00 3.74
N ILE A 7 23.01 -34.94 5.07
CA ILE A 7 22.28 -34.06 5.98
C ILE A 7 22.69 -32.58 5.84
N PRO A 8 23.98 -32.21 5.77
CA PRO A 8 24.36 -30.80 5.58
C PRO A 8 23.97 -30.27 4.18
N PHE A 9 23.94 -31.12 3.15
CA PHE A 9 23.52 -30.74 1.80
C PHE A 9 22.01 -30.41 1.74
N LEU A 10 21.18 -31.17 2.46
CA LEU A 10 19.73 -30.93 2.55
C LEU A 10 19.40 -29.65 3.35
N LEU A 11 20.19 -29.36 4.40
CA LEU A 11 20.08 -28.12 5.19
C LEU A 11 20.47 -26.88 4.40
N MET A 12 21.46 -26.98 3.51
CA MET A 12 21.90 -25.86 2.65
C MET A 12 20.82 -25.46 1.63
N CYS A 13 20.00 -26.39 1.15
CA CYS A 13 18.88 -26.11 0.24
C CYS A 13 17.73 -25.33 0.90
N PHE A 14 17.60 -25.34 2.24
CA PHE A 14 16.55 -24.61 2.95
C PHE A 14 16.89 -23.14 3.18
N VAL A 15 18.18 -22.78 3.27
CA VAL A 15 18.60 -21.40 3.59
C VAL A 15 18.37 -20.44 2.41
N PHE A 16 18.33 -20.95 1.17
CA PHE A 16 18.10 -20.13 -0.03
C PHE A 16 16.63 -19.80 -0.32
N LYS A 17 15.68 -20.32 0.46
CA LYS A 17 14.24 -20.07 0.26
C LYS A 17 13.72 -18.81 0.97
N VAL A 18 14.54 -18.15 1.80
CA VAL A 18 14.06 -17.11 2.73
C VAL A 18 14.13 -15.67 2.17
N GLN A 19 14.83 -15.41 1.06
CA GLN A 19 15.11 -14.02 0.65
C GLN A 19 14.32 -13.46 -0.54
N ALA A 20 13.32 -14.15 -1.08
CA ALA A 20 12.62 -13.70 -2.30
C ALA A 20 11.14 -13.32 -2.09
N GLN A 21 10.70 -13.09 -0.85
CA GLN A 21 9.39 -12.49 -0.60
C GLN A 21 9.46 -10.97 -0.82
N GLU A 22 10.05 -10.55 -1.95
CA GLU A 22 9.92 -9.19 -2.42
C GLU A 22 8.43 -8.87 -2.51
N ASP A 23 8.08 -7.72 -1.98
CA ASP A 23 6.73 -7.18 -1.98
C ASP A 23 6.22 -7.13 -3.42
N ALA A 24 5.08 -7.76 -3.71
CA ALA A 24 4.55 -7.82 -5.06
C ALA A 24 4.23 -6.44 -5.64
N ILE A 25 3.92 -5.49 -4.74
CA ILE A 25 3.80 -4.08 -5.07
C ILE A 25 5.14 -3.53 -5.51
N GLN A 26 6.21 -3.79 -4.76
CA GLN A 26 7.54 -3.34 -5.15
C GLN A 26 7.95 -3.86 -6.53
N ARG A 27 7.63 -5.11 -6.87
CA ARG A 27 7.86 -5.65 -8.23
C ARG A 27 7.00 -4.98 -9.29
N PHE A 28 5.72 -4.73 -9.02
CA PHE A 28 4.84 -4.03 -9.95
C PHE A 28 5.33 -2.59 -10.20
N PHE A 29 5.66 -1.85 -9.13
CA PHE A 29 6.30 -0.54 -9.23
C PHE A 29 7.66 -0.60 -9.94
N ALA A 30 8.45 -1.65 -9.70
CA ALA A 30 9.75 -1.86 -10.32
C ALA A 30 9.65 -2.04 -11.84
N LYS A 31 8.60 -2.71 -12.31
CA LYS A 31 8.35 -2.93 -13.75
C LYS A 31 8.19 -1.62 -14.53
N TYR A 32 7.63 -0.59 -13.89
CA TYR A 32 7.41 0.72 -14.50
C TYR A 32 8.51 1.72 -14.13
N MET A 33 9.69 1.24 -13.71
CA MET A 33 10.77 2.14 -13.31
C MET A 33 11.38 2.93 -14.47
N ASP A 34 11.36 2.38 -15.66
CA ASP A 34 12.00 2.99 -16.83
C ASP A 34 10.98 3.41 -17.90
N ASP A 35 9.69 3.47 -17.50
CA ASP A 35 8.60 3.90 -18.39
C ASP A 35 8.29 5.37 -18.15
N ASP A 36 8.66 6.22 -19.11
CA ASP A 36 8.49 7.68 -19.04
C ASP A 36 7.03 8.12 -18.93
N ARG A 37 6.08 7.22 -19.26
CA ARG A 37 4.64 7.50 -19.14
C ARG A 37 4.16 7.48 -17.70
N PHE A 38 4.99 7.01 -16.76
CA PHE A 38 4.63 6.87 -15.36
C PHE A 38 5.43 7.81 -14.46
N SER A 39 4.70 8.57 -13.64
CA SER A 39 5.25 9.27 -12.50
C SER A 39 5.35 8.33 -11.30
N ARG A 40 6.51 8.35 -10.63
CA ARG A 40 6.79 7.56 -9.44
C ARG A 40 7.26 8.44 -8.31
N VAL A 41 6.55 8.38 -7.20
CA VAL A 41 6.89 9.13 -5.99
C VAL A 41 7.05 8.15 -4.83
N TYR A 42 8.20 8.19 -4.18
CA TYR A 42 8.43 7.51 -2.90
C TYR A 42 8.67 8.53 -1.80
N ILE A 43 7.80 8.51 -0.79
CA ILE A 43 7.90 9.34 0.40
C ILE A 43 8.45 8.47 1.54
N SER A 44 9.67 8.76 1.96
CA SER A 44 10.34 8.01 3.01
C SER A 44 9.78 8.35 4.41
N PRO A 45 9.94 7.44 5.41
CA PRO A 45 9.63 7.74 6.81
C PRO A 45 10.22 9.04 7.31
N LYS A 46 11.45 9.34 6.88
CA LYS A 46 12.18 10.52 7.34
C LYS A 46 11.54 11.81 6.83
N MET A 47 11.06 11.83 5.58
CA MET A 47 10.30 12.95 5.05
C MET A 47 9.00 13.17 5.84
N MET A 48 8.28 12.10 6.17
CA MET A 48 7.05 12.20 6.95
C MET A 48 7.30 12.65 8.39
N GLN A 49 8.39 12.22 9.02
CA GLN A 49 8.79 12.69 10.35
C GLN A 49 9.13 14.19 10.34
N MET A 50 9.83 14.66 9.31
CA MET A 50 10.11 16.09 9.14
C MET A 50 8.80 16.88 8.95
N ALA A 51 7.90 16.42 8.07
CA ALA A 51 6.59 17.04 7.87
C ALA A 51 5.76 17.06 9.17
N GLY A 52 5.72 15.96 9.92
CA GLY A 52 5.06 15.88 11.22
C GLY A 52 5.66 16.82 12.26
N GLY A 53 6.98 17.06 12.21
CA GLY A 53 7.65 18.09 13.01
C GLY A 53 7.15 19.50 12.71
N PHE A 54 7.00 19.84 11.42
CA PHE A 54 6.47 21.14 10.98
C PHE A 54 4.97 21.33 11.26
N LEU A 55 4.18 20.25 11.21
CA LEU A 55 2.74 20.30 11.52
C LEU A 55 2.50 20.49 13.03
N LYS A 56 3.31 19.87 13.88
CA LYS A 56 3.25 20.06 15.34
C LYS A 56 3.59 21.49 15.78
N SER A 57 4.40 22.21 15.01
CA SER A 57 4.75 23.61 15.34
C SER A 57 3.69 24.63 14.93
N ASN A 58 2.70 24.26 14.09
CA ASN A 58 1.79 25.22 13.45
C ASN A 58 0.28 24.90 13.59
N ALA A 59 -0.12 23.85 14.32
CA ALA A 59 -1.52 23.43 14.43
C ALA A 59 -2.05 23.46 15.87
N ALA A 60 -3.36 23.67 16.03
CA ALA A 60 -4.05 23.61 17.33
C ALA A 60 -3.83 22.24 18.02
N GLU A 61 -3.65 22.24 19.34
CA GLU A 61 -3.00 21.15 20.12
C GLU A 61 -3.66 19.77 20.08
N LYS A 62 -4.93 19.63 19.67
CA LYS A 62 -5.65 18.33 19.71
C LYS A 62 -5.60 17.55 18.40
N ASP A 63 -5.97 18.15 17.26
CA ASP A 63 -5.91 17.46 15.96
C ASP A 63 -4.47 17.15 15.52
N SER A 64 -3.50 17.95 15.96
CA SER A 64 -2.08 17.74 15.70
C SER A 64 -1.48 16.52 16.40
N LYS A 65 -2.06 16.09 17.55
CA LYS A 65 -1.57 14.92 18.30
C LYS A 65 -1.99 13.61 17.66
N GLU A 66 -3.25 13.47 17.28
CA GLU A 66 -3.80 12.27 16.65
C GLU A 66 -3.15 12.01 15.29
N LEU A 67 -3.06 13.04 14.44
CA LEU A 67 -2.38 12.95 13.16
C LEU A 67 -0.87 12.68 13.34
N GLY A 68 -0.26 13.26 14.37
CA GLY A 68 1.13 13.00 14.73
C GLY A 68 1.40 11.54 15.11
N ILE A 69 0.46 10.87 15.77
CA ILE A 69 0.54 9.43 16.10
C ILE A 69 0.44 8.59 14.82
N LEU A 70 -0.50 8.92 13.93
CA LEU A 70 -0.64 8.24 12.64
C LEU A 70 0.62 8.35 11.79
N LEU A 71 1.20 9.55 11.66
CA LEU A 71 2.42 9.78 10.88
C LEU A 71 3.62 8.96 11.39
N GLN A 72 3.70 8.66 12.69
CA GLN A 72 4.76 7.81 13.26
C GLN A 72 4.61 6.32 12.88
N LYS A 73 3.38 5.88 12.59
CA LYS A 73 3.08 4.51 12.18
C LYS A 73 3.37 4.27 10.70
N ILE A 74 3.42 5.32 9.89
CA ILE A 74 3.73 5.22 8.46
C ILE A 74 5.24 4.92 8.26
N LYS A 75 5.53 3.87 7.50
CA LYS A 75 6.87 3.41 7.11
C LYS A 75 7.21 3.70 5.64
N GLY A 76 6.28 4.27 4.88
CA GLY A 76 6.55 4.81 3.55
C GLY A 76 5.27 4.99 2.75
N ILE A 77 5.31 5.88 1.77
CA ILE A 77 4.25 6.02 0.76
C ILE A 77 4.88 5.80 -0.61
N ARG A 78 4.26 4.96 -1.44
CA ARG A 78 4.62 4.75 -2.84
C ARG A 78 3.43 5.16 -3.70
N ILE A 79 3.67 6.01 -4.68
CA ILE A 79 2.67 6.46 -5.64
C ILE A 79 3.20 6.17 -7.04
N LEU A 80 2.41 5.50 -7.85
CA LEU A 80 2.63 5.26 -9.27
C LEU A 80 1.41 5.78 -10.01
N SER A 81 1.60 6.75 -10.90
CA SER A 81 0.48 7.35 -11.63
C SER A 81 0.86 7.66 -13.07
N SER A 82 -0.14 7.68 -13.95
CA SER A 82 -0.01 8.09 -15.35
C SER A 82 -1.34 8.68 -15.81
N ASP A 83 -1.28 9.64 -16.73
CA ASP A 83 -2.41 10.35 -17.34
C ASP A 83 -2.52 10.14 -18.86
N GLU A 84 -1.67 9.26 -19.42
CA GLU A 84 -1.62 8.98 -20.86
C GLU A 84 -1.75 7.48 -21.22
N VAL A 85 -2.05 6.62 -20.25
CA VAL A 85 -2.12 5.16 -20.42
C VAL A 85 -3.55 4.62 -20.30
N ASP A 86 -3.86 3.47 -20.88
CA ASP A 86 -5.18 2.84 -20.66
C ASP A 86 -5.35 2.42 -19.19
N GLY A 87 -6.00 3.28 -18.41
CA GLY A 87 -6.15 3.15 -16.96
C GLY A 87 -6.79 1.82 -16.56
N LYS A 88 -7.78 1.36 -17.32
CA LYS A 88 -8.48 0.11 -17.04
C LYS A 88 -7.61 -1.11 -17.33
N SER A 89 -6.79 -1.06 -18.39
CA SER A 89 -5.86 -2.13 -18.70
C SER A 89 -4.83 -2.29 -17.57
N TYR A 90 -4.22 -1.19 -17.13
CA TYR A 90 -3.22 -1.21 -16.05
C TYR A 90 -3.84 -1.55 -14.68
N TYR A 91 -5.08 -1.11 -14.40
CA TYR A 91 -5.84 -1.57 -13.24
C TYR A 91 -5.98 -3.10 -13.23
N LYS A 92 -6.40 -3.70 -14.34
CA LYS A 92 -6.55 -5.16 -14.44
C LYS A 92 -5.23 -5.89 -14.29
N GLU A 93 -4.15 -5.36 -14.87
CA GLU A 93 -2.81 -5.93 -14.74
C GLU A 93 -2.31 -5.89 -13.29
N ALA A 94 -2.48 -4.75 -12.63
CA ALA A 94 -2.17 -4.57 -11.22
C ALA A 94 -2.94 -5.58 -10.36
N MET A 95 -4.26 -5.69 -10.57
CA MET A 95 -5.11 -6.63 -9.85
C MET A 95 -4.68 -8.09 -10.04
N GLY A 96 -4.27 -8.48 -11.25
CA GLY A 96 -3.78 -9.84 -11.52
C GLY A 96 -2.43 -10.17 -10.85
N THR A 97 -1.62 -9.15 -10.58
CA THR A 97 -0.34 -9.31 -9.87
C THR A 97 -0.56 -9.43 -8.35
N LEU A 98 -1.55 -8.71 -7.82
CA LEU A 98 -1.74 -8.51 -6.39
C LEU A 98 -2.62 -9.54 -5.71
N THR A 99 -3.61 -10.09 -6.43
CA THR A 99 -4.47 -11.19 -5.93
C THR A 99 -3.69 -12.44 -5.49
N ARG A 100 -2.41 -12.57 -5.87
CA ARG A 100 -1.53 -13.66 -5.43
C ARG A 100 -0.92 -13.46 -4.04
N ASN A 101 -1.07 -12.30 -3.39
CA ASN A 101 -0.17 -11.86 -2.30
C ASN A 101 -0.84 -11.53 -0.95
N LYS A 102 -1.92 -12.22 -0.58
CA LYS A 102 -2.58 -12.08 0.74
C LYS A 102 -3.18 -10.68 0.99
N TYR A 103 -3.62 -10.00 -0.06
CA TYR A 103 -4.38 -8.75 0.10
C TYR A 103 -5.87 -9.09 0.31
N GLU A 104 -6.48 -8.44 1.27
CA GLU A 104 -7.91 -8.49 1.56
C GLU A 104 -8.58 -7.22 1.01
N GLU A 105 -9.73 -7.39 0.36
CA GLU A 105 -10.46 -6.28 -0.23
C GLU A 105 -11.30 -5.56 0.83
N LEU A 106 -11.13 -4.24 0.93
CA LEU A 106 -11.95 -3.40 1.80
C LEU A 106 -13.10 -2.73 1.06
N MET A 107 -12.86 -2.34 -0.19
CA MET A 107 -13.83 -1.65 -1.01
C MET A 107 -13.53 -1.86 -2.49
N ASP A 108 -14.57 -2.07 -3.29
CA ASP A 108 -14.51 -2.14 -4.75
C ASP A 108 -15.63 -1.26 -5.32
N VAL A 109 -15.24 -0.21 -6.03
CA VAL A 109 -16.14 0.73 -6.69
C VAL A 109 -15.94 0.59 -8.19
N GLN A 110 -17.00 0.18 -8.87
CA GLN A 110 -17.02 -0.03 -10.31
C GLN A 110 -18.07 0.87 -10.94
N GLU A 111 -17.62 1.82 -11.75
CA GLU A 111 -18.48 2.74 -12.49
C GLU A 111 -18.26 2.60 -14.00
N LYS A 112 -19.14 3.22 -14.79
CA LYS A 112 -19.06 3.15 -16.25
C LYS A 112 -17.86 3.95 -16.76
N GLY A 113 -16.69 3.32 -16.78
CA GLY A 113 -15.45 3.95 -17.26
C GLY A 113 -14.36 4.07 -16.19
N SER A 114 -14.71 3.86 -14.93
CA SER A 114 -13.80 3.99 -13.78
C SER A 114 -13.83 2.74 -12.90
N SER A 115 -12.67 2.35 -12.38
CA SER A 115 -12.50 1.22 -11.47
C SER A 115 -11.59 1.66 -10.33
N LEU A 116 -12.08 1.56 -9.08
CA LEU A 116 -11.36 1.94 -7.88
C LEU A 116 -11.43 0.80 -6.86
N LYS A 117 -10.29 0.39 -6.30
CA LYS A 117 -10.24 -0.65 -5.29
C LYS A 117 -9.32 -0.28 -4.15
N PHE A 118 -9.77 -0.56 -2.93
CA PHE A 118 -9.00 -0.50 -1.70
C PHE A 118 -8.76 -1.88 -1.15
N MET A 119 -7.52 -2.15 -0.78
CA MET A 119 -7.08 -3.42 -0.23
C MET A 119 -6.12 -3.20 0.94
N ILE A 120 -6.05 -4.18 1.83
CA ILE A 120 -5.08 -4.21 2.92
C ILE A 120 -4.29 -5.51 2.90
N ARG A 121 -3.07 -5.46 3.43
CA ARG A 121 -2.30 -6.66 3.76
C ARG A 121 -2.09 -6.73 5.26
N GLU A 122 -2.59 -7.79 5.87
CA GLU A 122 -2.45 -8.05 7.29
C GLU A 122 -1.33 -9.03 7.61
N GLU A 123 -0.63 -8.77 8.71
CA GLU A 123 0.37 -9.69 9.24
C GLU A 123 0.46 -9.57 10.76
N GLY A 124 0.04 -10.64 11.44
CA GLY A 124 0.04 -10.71 12.91
C GLY A 124 -0.99 -9.80 13.57
N GLY A 125 -2.18 -9.66 12.97
CA GLY A 125 -3.28 -8.82 13.49
C GLY A 125 -3.06 -7.31 13.32
N LEU A 126 -2.06 -6.92 12.53
CA LEU A 126 -1.80 -5.53 12.16
C LEU A 126 -1.78 -5.37 10.65
N ILE A 127 -2.29 -4.25 10.18
CA ILE A 127 -2.31 -3.86 8.78
C ILE A 127 -0.93 -3.30 8.45
N ARG A 128 -0.21 -4.01 7.59
CA ARG A 128 1.16 -3.66 7.18
C ARG A 128 1.18 -2.75 5.96
N GLU A 129 0.13 -2.81 5.16
CA GLU A 129 0.01 -2.06 3.94
C GLU A 129 -1.45 -1.78 3.62
N LEU A 130 -1.75 -0.52 3.30
CA LEU A 130 -3.00 -0.11 2.67
C LEU A 130 -2.70 0.24 1.22
N LEU A 131 -3.52 -0.26 0.31
CA LEU A 131 -3.34 -0.11 -1.12
C LEU A 131 -4.60 0.43 -1.77
N MET A 132 -4.44 1.44 -2.61
CA MET A 132 -5.47 1.97 -3.50
C MET A 132 -5.03 1.78 -4.95
N ILE A 133 -5.94 1.34 -5.80
CA ILE A 133 -5.73 1.26 -7.25
C ILE A 133 -6.93 1.88 -7.94
N SER A 134 -6.68 2.84 -8.83
CA SER A 134 -7.65 3.51 -9.67
C SER A 134 -7.25 3.39 -11.14
N GLY A 135 -8.23 3.16 -12.00
CA GLY A 135 -8.06 3.17 -13.45
C GLY A 135 -9.30 3.75 -14.14
N GLU A 136 -9.13 4.84 -14.87
CA GLU A 136 -10.21 5.54 -15.55
C GLU A 136 -9.72 6.16 -16.86
N GLY A 137 -10.33 5.79 -17.99
CA GLY A 137 -9.96 6.36 -19.29
C GLY A 137 -8.46 6.26 -19.57
N LYS A 138 -7.76 7.41 -19.58
CA LYS A 138 -6.31 7.51 -19.78
C LYS A 138 -5.49 7.61 -18.47
N GLU A 139 -6.15 7.51 -17.33
CA GLU A 139 -5.56 7.73 -16.02
C GLU A 139 -5.42 6.43 -15.25
N PHE A 140 -4.24 6.22 -14.69
CA PHE A 140 -3.94 5.14 -13.76
C PHE A 140 -3.32 5.73 -12.51
N SER A 141 -3.72 5.24 -11.34
CA SER A 141 -3.10 5.60 -10.08
C SER A 141 -3.05 4.39 -9.14
N MET A 142 -1.90 4.15 -8.56
CA MET A 142 -1.68 3.15 -7.52
C MET A 142 -0.96 3.82 -6.35
N ILE A 143 -1.55 3.74 -5.17
CA ILE A 143 -0.99 4.31 -3.93
C ILE A 143 -0.86 3.20 -2.90
N SER A 144 0.36 2.94 -2.44
CA SER A 144 0.68 2.02 -1.35
C SER A 144 1.18 2.81 -0.14
N LEU A 145 0.51 2.61 0.99
CA LEU A 145 0.84 3.17 2.29
C LEU A 145 1.33 2.04 3.20
N LEU A 146 2.64 2.02 3.45
CA LEU A 146 3.30 1.02 4.28
C LEU A 146 3.31 1.49 5.73
N GLY A 147 3.06 0.59 6.67
CA GLY A 147 3.08 0.95 8.08
C GLY A 147 2.76 -0.20 9.02
N SER A 148 2.22 0.16 10.18
CA SER A 148 1.70 -0.79 11.16
C SER A 148 0.50 -0.15 11.81
N PHE A 149 -0.68 -0.47 11.27
CA PHE A 149 -1.94 0.17 11.58
C PHE A 149 -2.90 -0.84 12.22
N THR A 150 -3.73 -0.36 13.13
CA THR A 150 -4.96 -1.04 13.52
C THR A 150 -6.11 -0.59 12.62
N TYR A 151 -7.26 -1.23 12.74
CA TYR A 151 -8.48 -0.77 12.05
C TYR A 151 -8.93 0.62 12.52
N GLU A 152 -8.73 0.95 13.80
CA GLU A 152 -8.99 2.29 14.32
C GLU A 152 -8.08 3.34 13.67
N ASP A 153 -6.82 3.00 13.41
CA ASP A 153 -5.89 3.89 12.70
C ASP A 153 -6.35 4.14 11.25
N LEU A 154 -6.88 3.12 10.56
CA LEU A 154 -7.45 3.29 9.22
C LEU A 154 -8.67 4.20 9.21
N ASN A 155 -9.58 4.03 10.16
CA ASN A 155 -10.75 4.89 10.29
C ASN A 155 -10.32 6.33 10.58
N MET A 156 -9.32 6.52 11.44
CA MET A 156 -8.77 7.84 11.74
C MET A 156 -8.05 8.46 10.53
N LEU A 157 -7.33 7.67 9.73
CA LEU A 157 -6.77 8.13 8.45
C LEU A 157 -7.89 8.57 7.52
N ALA A 158 -8.97 7.81 7.44
CA ALA A 158 -10.11 8.18 6.59
C ALA A 158 -10.80 9.47 7.02
N ASP A 159 -10.97 9.67 8.31
CA ASP A 159 -11.67 10.84 8.85
C ASP A 159 -10.78 12.11 8.85
N LYS A 160 -9.45 11.96 8.98
CA LYS A 160 -8.52 13.08 9.19
C LYS A 160 -7.65 13.42 7.98
N THR A 161 -7.67 12.61 6.91
CA THR A 161 -6.83 12.85 5.72
C THR A 161 -7.65 12.89 4.45
N ASN A 162 -7.28 13.80 3.54
CA ASN A 162 -7.89 13.90 2.22
C ASN A 162 -7.17 12.99 1.21
N LEU A 163 -7.03 11.70 1.54
CA LEU A 163 -6.44 10.74 0.62
C LEU A 163 -7.44 10.45 -0.52
N PRO A 164 -7.00 10.44 -1.80
CA PRO A 164 -7.88 10.10 -2.91
C PRO A 164 -8.64 8.79 -2.65
N GLY A 165 -9.95 8.78 -2.93
CA GLY A 165 -10.84 7.62 -2.74
C GLY A 165 -11.19 7.27 -1.29
N MET A 166 -10.62 7.93 -0.29
CA MET A 166 -10.90 7.65 1.13
C MET A 166 -12.29 8.15 1.57
N ASP A 167 -12.81 9.18 0.91
CA ASP A 167 -14.21 9.61 1.05
C ASP A 167 -15.21 8.51 0.66
N GLN A 168 -14.82 7.65 -0.28
CA GLN A 168 -15.65 6.51 -0.70
C GLN A 168 -15.60 5.39 0.35
N TYR A 169 -14.42 5.15 0.96
CA TYR A 169 -14.28 4.21 2.08
C TYR A 169 -15.13 4.63 3.28
N GLY A 170 -15.10 5.91 3.66
CA GLY A 170 -15.93 6.45 4.75
C GLY A 170 -17.44 6.28 4.56
N LYS A 171 -17.89 6.19 3.30
CA LYS A 171 -19.29 5.99 2.89
C LYS A 171 -19.69 4.52 2.67
N GLY A 172 -18.72 3.60 2.61
CA GLY A 172 -18.97 2.16 2.47
C GLY A 172 -19.72 1.59 3.68
N PRO A 173 -20.32 0.38 3.55
CA PRO A 173 -21.01 -0.26 4.67
C PRO A 173 -20.02 -0.55 5.79
N LYS A 174 -19.98 0.36 6.79
CA LYS A 174 -19.23 0.16 8.02
C LYS A 174 -19.73 -1.14 8.64
N GLY A 175 -18.86 -2.16 8.68
CA GLY A 175 -19.19 -3.49 9.20
C GLY A 175 -19.97 -3.36 10.50
N LYS A 176 -21.15 -3.98 10.56
CA LYS A 176 -21.95 -4.02 11.77
C LYS A 176 -21.10 -4.68 12.86
N LYS A 177 -21.05 -4.04 14.03
CA LYS A 177 -20.53 -4.61 15.28
C LYS A 177 -21.08 -6.01 15.54
#